data_AF-A0A8C9SJY3-F1
#
_entry.id   AF-A0A8C9SJY3-F1
#
_cell.length_a   1.000
_cell.length_b   1.000
_cell.length_c   1.000
_cell.angle_alpha   90.00
_cell.angle_beta   90.00
_cell.angle_gamma   90.00
#
_symmetry.space_group_name_H-M   'P 1'
#
loop_
_entity.id
_entity.type
_entity.pdbx_description
1 polymer ?
#
loop_
_entity_poly.entity_id
_entity_poly.type
_entity_poly.pdbx_seq_one_letter_code
_entity_poly.pdbx_strand_id
1 'polypeptide(L)'
;MGCRLPKLKRSDENSPGKIYSTLKRPQVETKVGVAYTYRFLDFILGRDDGTSMLCISSVRELPGQMLELYQQGFVLAAVHPFIHPCSSEPASAQRLLYRAVLIRHSDK
;
A
#
# COMPACT_ATOMS: atom_id res chain seq x y z
N MET A 1 -53.57 30.67 -26.69
CA MET A 1 -54.00 29.34 -27.17
C MET A 1 -52.90 28.71 -28.00
N GLY A 2 -52.39 27.53 -27.59
CA GLY A 2 -51.84 26.51 -28.47
C GLY A 2 -50.41 26.69 -29.05
N CYS A 3 -49.37 26.83 -28.23
CA CYS A 3 -48.02 26.48 -28.69
C CYS A 3 -47.94 24.95 -28.87
N ARG A 4 -47.99 24.46 -30.12
CA ARG A 4 -47.67 23.06 -30.43
C ARG A 4 -46.15 22.91 -30.48
N LEU A 5 -45.59 22.14 -29.55
CA LEU A 5 -44.20 21.69 -29.65
C LEU A 5 -44.03 20.80 -30.89
N PRO A 6 -42.97 20.98 -31.69
CA PRO A 6 -42.71 20.10 -32.83
C PRO A 6 -42.47 18.67 -32.34
N LYS A 7 -43.12 17.69 -32.98
CA LYS A 7 -42.90 16.26 -32.66
C LYS A 7 -41.46 15.88 -32.97
N LEU A 8 -40.81 15.21 -32.02
CA LEU A 8 -39.47 14.64 -32.15
C LEU A 8 -39.40 13.78 -33.41
N LYS A 9 -38.68 14.25 -34.44
CA LYS A 9 -38.37 13.42 -35.61
C LYS A 9 -37.49 12.26 -35.12
N ARG A 10 -37.77 11.06 -35.63
CA ARG A 10 -37.00 9.87 -35.29
C ARG A 10 -35.53 10.14 -35.57
N SER A 11 -34.70 9.86 -34.56
CA SER A 11 -33.25 9.96 -34.62
C SER A 11 -32.77 9.32 -35.92
N ASP A 12 -32.24 10.14 -36.82
CA ASP A 12 -31.56 9.65 -38.00
C ASP A 12 -30.36 8.84 -37.48
N GLU A 13 -30.33 7.54 -37.78
CA GLU A 13 -29.23 6.64 -37.36
C GLU A 13 -27.88 7.11 -37.93
N ASN A 14 -27.91 8.03 -38.90
CA ASN A 14 -26.76 8.56 -39.62
C ASN A 14 -26.23 9.91 -39.09
N SER A 15 -26.54 10.29 -37.84
CA SER A 15 -25.94 11.48 -37.22
C SER A 15 -24.42 11.31 -37.08
N PRO A 16 -23.58 12.26 -37.56
CA PRO A 16 -22.12 12.10 -37.67
C PRO A 16 -21.39 12.18 -36.32
N GLY A 17 -22.10 12.01 -35.20
CA GLY A 17 -21.57 12.05 -33.83
C GLY A 17 -21.54 10.71 -33.11
N LYS A 18 -21.96 9.61 -33.74
CA LYS A 18 -21.92 8.29 -33.10
C LYS A 18 -20.53 7.65 -33.19
N ILE A 19 -19.67 7.99 -32.23
CA ILE A 19 -18.40 7.28 -32.02
C ILE A 19 -18.71 5.99 -31.25
N TYR A 20 -18.96 4.91 -31.97
CA TYR A 20 -18.96 3.58 -31.37
C TYR A 20 -17.51 3.19 -31.13
N SER A 21 -17.09 3.10 -29.86
CA SER A 21 -15.76 2.59 -29.50
C SER A 21 -15.67 1.11 -29.89
N THR A 22 -15.26 0.81 -31.12
CA THR A 22 -15.07 -0.55 -31.64
C THR A 22 -13.76 -1.18 -31.20
N LEU A 23 -12.94 -0.45 -30.43
CA LEU A 23 -11.76 -1.01 -29.80
C LEU A 23 -12.20 -1.98 -28.69
N LYS A 24 -12.36 -3.26 -29.06
CA LYS A 24 -12.01 -4.36 -28.16
C LYS A 24 -10.52 -4.18 -27.84
N ARG A 25 -10.20 -3.26 -26.94
CA ARG A 25 -8.86 -3.20 -26.37
C ARG A 25 -8.72 -4.50 -25.60
N PRO A 26 -7.83 -5.43 -25.98
CA PRO A 26 -7.44 -6.46 -25.06
C PRO A 26 -6.95 -5.71 -23.83
N GLN A 27 -7.67 -5.86 -22.71
CA GLN A 27 -7.20 -5.36 -21.43
C GLN A 27 -5.79 -5.90 -21.28
N VAL A 28 -4.80 -5.02 -21.04
CA VAL A 28 -3.43 -5.46 -20.82
C VAL A 28 -3.46 -6.33 -19.56
N GLU A 29 -3.44 -7.64 -19.76
CA GLU A 29 -3.24 -8.59 -18.68
C GLU A 29 -1.79 -8.44 -18.23
N THR A 30 -1.55 -7.56 -17.26
CA THR A 30 -0.30 -7.61 -16.50
C THR A 30 -0.34 -8.90 -15.69
N LYS A 31 0.19 -9.99 -16.25
CA LYS A 31 0.44 -11.21 -15.50
C LYS A 31 1.49 -10.90 -14.44
N VAL A 32 1.06 -10.53 -13.24
CA VAL A 32 1.94 -10.45 -12.09
C VAL A 32 2.15 -11.89 -11.62
N GLY A 33 3.26 -12.49 -12.07
CA GLY A 33 3.58 -13.89 -11.81
C GLY A 33 4.01 -14.18 -10.37
N VAL A 34 4.29 -13.14 -9.58
CA VAL A 34 4.82 -13.26 -8.22
C VAL A 34 3.92 -12.50 -7.24
N ALA A 35 3.47 -13.17 -6.19
CA ALA A 35 2.81 -12.56 -5.06
C ALA A 35 3.74 -12.59 -3.84
N TYR A 36 3.72 -11.52 -3.05
CA TYR A 36 4.50 -11.41 -1.82
C TYR A 36 3.58 -11.21 -0.64
N THR A 37 3.85 -11.94 0.45
CA THR A 37 3.30 -11.63 1.78
C THR A 37 4.26 -10.66 2.47
N TYR A 38 3.72 -9.58 3.02
CA TYR A 38 4.49 -8.59 3.77
C TYR A 38 4.26 -8.73 5.27
N ARG A 39 5.33 -8.55 6.05
CA ARG A 39 5.27 -8.36 7.50
C ARG A 39 6.13 -7.17 7.89
N PHE A 40 5.69 -6.46 8.93
CA PHE A 40 6.38 -5.29 9.45
C PHE A 40 6.72 -5.52 10.90
N LEU A 41 7.93 -5.11 11.27
CA LEU A 41 8.37 -5.03 12.66
C LEU A 41 8.84 -3.59 12.91
N ASP A 42 8.09 -2.89 13.75
CA ASP A 42 8.40 -1.51 14.13
C ASP A 42 9.18 -1.52 15.45
N PHE A 43 10.28 -0.77 15.48
CA PHE A 43 11.16 -0.72 16.63
C PHE A 43 11.82 0.64 16.81
N ILE A 44 12.38 0.85 18.00
CA ILE A 44 13.23 1.99 18.33
C ILE A 44 14.65 1.52 18.54
N LEU A 45 15.59 2.35 18.10
CA LEU A 45 17.01 2.15 18.35
C LEU A 45 17.44 3.02 19.52
N GLY A 46 17.96 2.39 20.58
CA GLY A 46 18.47 3.11 21.75
C GLY A 46 18.07 2.46 23.06
N ARG A 47 17.81 3.30 24.07
CA ARG A 47 17.35 2.84 25.38
C ARG A 47 15.83 2.79 25.42
N ASP A 48 15.33 1.79 26.13
CA ASP A 48 13.91 1.67 26.43
C ASP A 48 13.47 2.92 27.21
N ASP A 49 12.40 3.54 26.72
CA ASP A 49 11.79 4.73 27.28
C ASP A 49 10.41 4.44 27.91
N GLY A 50 10.14 3.15 28.18
CA GLY A 50 8.92 2.71 28.85
C GLY A 50 7.71 2.63 27.91
N THR A 51 7.93 2.61 26.59
CA THR A 51 6.86 2.41 25.63
C THR A 51 6.64 0.92 25.32
N SER A 52 5.42 0.57 24.93
CA SER A 52 5.06 -0.81 24.54
C SER A 52 5.66 -1.25 23.19
N MET A 53 6.50 -0.42 22.58
CA MET A 53 7.16 -0.71 21.31
C MET A 53 8.45 -1.48 21.53
N LEU A 54 8.82 -2.33 20.57
CA LEU A 54 10.09 -3.04 20.60
C LEU A 54 11.26 -2.02 20.63
N CYS A 55 12.09 -2.10 21.66
CA CYS A 55 13.33 -1.33 21.75
C CYS A 55 14.53 -2.27 21.64
N ILE A 56 15.45 -1.96 20.73
CA ILE A 56 16.72 -2.68 20.57
C ILE A 56 17.88 -1.70 20.72
N SER A 57 18.98 -2.18 21.28
CA SER A 57 20.15 -1.31 21.51
C SER A 57 21.01 -1.15 20.25
N SER A 58 20.94 -2.14 19.35
CA SER A 58 21.69 -2.20 18.11
C SER A 58 20.90 -2.89 17.00
N VAL A 59 21.09 -2.45 15.76
CA VAL A 59 20.58 -3.13 14.56
C VAL A 59 21.07 -4.60 14.48
N ARG A 60 22.20 -4.91 15.12
CA ARG A 60 22.74 -6.29 15.21
C ARG A 60 21.83 -7.27 15.96
N GLU A 61 20.88 -6.78 16.75
CA GLU A 61 19.92 -7.60 17.49
C GLU A 61 18.71 -8.01 16.65
N LEU A 62 18.46 -7.33 15.52
CA LEU A 62 17.32 -7.61 14.63
C LEU A 62 17.21 -9.08 14.20
N PRO A 63 18.30 -9.77 13.82
CA PRO A 63 18.19 -11.17 13.41
C PRO A 63 17.56 -12.07 14.48
N GLY A 64 17.85 -11.80 15.76
CA GLY A 64 17.24 -12.52 16.89
C GLY A 64 15.75 -12.21 17.04
N GLN A 65 15.37 -10.94 16.93
CA GLN A 65 13.97 -10.50 17.03
C GLN A 65 13.08 -11.03 15.89
N MET A 66 13.69 -11.39 14.75
CA MET A 66 12.99 -11.83 13.54
C MET A 66 13.09 -13.35 13.31
N LEU A 67 13.66 -14.09 14.26
CA LEU A 67 13.96 -15.51 14.10
C LEU A 67 12.72 -16.35 13.74
N GLU A 68 11.60 -16.14 14.41
CA GLU A 68 10.34 -16.84 14.12
C GLU A 68 9.82 -16.55 12.71
N LEU A 69 9.99 -15.30 12.24
CA LEU A 69 9.58 -14.92 10.89
C LEU A 69 10.49 -15.56 9.84
N TYR A 70 11.79 -15.65 10.10
CA TYR A 70 12.73 -16.38 9.24
C TYR A 70 12.38 -17.86 9.16
N GLN A 71 12.01 -18.49 10.28
CA GLN A 71 11.54 -19.88 10.29
C GLN A 71 10.24 -20.08 9.50
N GLN A 72 9.41 -19.04 9.38
CA GLN A 72 8.20 -19.04 8.54
C GLN A 72 8.48 -18.74 7.06
N GLY A 73 9.75 -18.58 6.68
CA GLY A 73 10.19 -18.33 5.30
C GLY A 73 10.20 -16.86 4.88
N PHE A 74 10.00 -15.93 5.81
CA PHE A 74 10.20 -14.51 5.51
C PHE A 74 11.69 -14.18 5.36
N VAL A 75 12.00 -13.19 4.55
CA VAL A 75 13.33 -12.59 4.40
C VAL A 75 13.25 -11.09 4.59
N LEU A 76 14.27 -10.50 5.21
CA LEU A 76 14.36 -9.06 5.38
C LEU A 76 14.63 -8.40 4.01
N ALA A 77 13.74 -7.51 3.58
CA ALA A 77 13.86 -6.78 2.33
C ALA A 77 14.43 -5.37 2.52
N ALA A 78 14.02 -4.68 3.59
CA ALA A 78 14.45 -3.32 3.87
C ALA A 78 14.34 -2.99 5.36
N VAL A 79 15.21 -2.10 5.82
CA VAL A 79 15.05 -1.39 7.11
C VAL A 79 15.06 0.09 6.79
N HIS A 80 14.00 0.81 7.15
CA HIS A 80 13.94 2.25 6.89
C HIS A 80 13.48 3.02 8.14
N PRO A 81 14.09 4.19 8.40
CA PRO A 81 13.61 5.09 9.43
C PRO A 81 12.30 5.78 8.98
N PHE A 82 11.46 6.14 9.94
CA PHE A 82 10.31 7.01 9.75
C PHE A 82 9.98 7.77 11.03
N ILE A 83 9.31 8.92 10.90
CA ILE A 83 8.87 9.72 12.04
C ILE A 83 7.40 9.42 12.30
N HIS A 84 7.08 9.04 13.54
CA HIS A 84 5.69 8.88 13.95
C HIS A 84 5.25 10.06 14.82
N PRO A 85 4.15 10.75 14.46
CA PRO A 85 3.59 11.80 15.30
C PRO A 85 2.94 11.17 16.53
N CYS A 86 3.52 11.37 17.71
CA CYS A 86 2.95 10.93 18.98
C CYS A 86 1.97 12.00 19.50
N SER A 87 0.73 11.63 19.85
CA SER A 87 -0.37 12.59 20.11
C SER A 87 -0.58 12.96 21.59
N SER A 88 0.39 12.75 22.48
CA SER A 88 0.23 12.91 23.93
C SER A 88 1.20 13.96 24.53
N GLU A 89 0.89 15.25 24.34
CA GLU A 89 1.34 16.45 25.11
C GLU A 89 2.86 16.82 25.18
N PRO A 90 3.24 18.10 25.45
CA PRO A 90 3.15 19.20 24.51
C PRO A 90 4.57 19.71 24.17
N ALA A 91 5.19 19.21 23.09
CA ALA A 91 6.19 19.88 22.25
C ALA A 91 6.88 18.83 21.37
N SER A 92 6.14 18.29 20.39
CA SER A 92 6.70 17.66 19.18
C SER A 92 7.91 16.74 19.38
N ALA A 93 7.87 15.79 20.32
CA ALA A 93 8.84 14.70 20.31
C ALA A 93 8.52 13.80 19.12
N GLN A 94 9.01 14.20 17.94
CA GLN A 94 9.02 13.38 16.74
C GLN A 94 9.86 12.15 17.06
N ARG A 95 9.18 11.02 17.27
CA ARG A 95 9.86 9.78 17.59
C ARG A 95 10.39 9.18 16.31
N LEU A 96 11.72 9.03 16.22
CA LEU A 96 12.35 8.29 15.16
C LEU A 96 12.10 6.79 15.41
N LEU A 97 11.28 6.21 14.55
CA LEU A 97 11.01 4.78 14.50
C LEU A 97 11.74 4.16 13.32
N TYR A 98 11.92 2.85 13.39
CA TYR A 98 12.45 2.06 12.29
C TYR A 98 11.45 0.96 11.98
N ARG A 99 11.29 0.67 10.69
CA ARG A 99 10.49 -0.44 10.21
C ARG A 99 11.39 -1.42 9.49
N ALA A 100 11.44 -2.66 9.98
CA ALA A 100 11.91 -3.79 9.20
C ALA A 100 10.75 -4.31 8.35
N VAL A 101 10.97 -4.36 7.03
CA VAL A 101 10.04 -4.91 6.05
C VAL A 101 10.52 -6.31 5.69
N LEU A 102 9.70 -7.31 6.00
CA LEU A 102 9.96 -8.67 5.58
C LEU A 102 9.00 -9.07 4.46
N ILE A 103 9.52 -9.86 3.53
CA ILE A 103 8.75 -10.44 2.42
C ILE A 103 8.85 -11.96 2.46
N ARG A 104 7.80 -12.62 2.02
CA ARG A 104 7.81 -14.05 1.72
C ARG A 104 7.12 -14.24 0.38
N HIS A 105 7.72 -15.03 -0.51
CA HIS A 105 7.05 -15.44 -1.73
C HIS A 105 5.78 -16.23 -1.37
N SER A 106 4.67 -15.88 -1.99
CA SER A 106 3.45 -16.66 -1.90
C SER A 106 3.45 -17.63 -3.08
N ASP A 107 3.78 -18.89 -2.80
CA ASP A 107 3.55 -19.96 -3.76
C ASP A 107 2.04 -20.08 -4.01
N LYS A 108 1.66 -20.19 -5.29
CA LYS A 108 0.26 -20.37 -5.72
C LYS A 108 -0.22 -21.79 -5.45
#